data_AF-A0AAW5F1B0-F1
#
_entry.id   AF-A0AAW5F1B0-F1
#
_cell.length_a   1.000
_cell.length_b   1.000
_cell.length_c   1.000
_cell.angle_alpha   90.00
_cell.angle_beta   90.00
_cell.angle_gamma   90.00
#
_symmetry.space_group_name_H-M   'P 1'
#
loop_
_entity.id
_entity.type
_entity.pdbx_description
1 polymer ?
#
loop_
_entity_poly.entity_id
_entity_poly.type
_entity_poly.pdbx_seq_one_letter_code
_entity_poly.pdbx_strand_id
1 'polypeptide(L)'
;MIITGMKHFENVCQKKLVEWYRKNRPGVEIDLGDVFIVWSCKTLQNYKCLASTTISGDGIYAEYTFNGDKQELYEDVYKKLTNICHKEE
;
A
#
# COMPACT_ATOMS: atom_id res chain seq x y z
N MET A 1 -3.65 -16.41 -4.89
CA MET A 1 -3.57 -15.25 -5.81
C MET A 1 -2.33 -15.42 -6.66
N ILE A 2 -2.36 -15.16 -7.97
CA ILE A 2 -1.16 -15.30 -8.83
C ILE A 2 -0.61 -13.91 -9.14
N ILE A 3 0.60 -13.63 -8.65
CA ILE A 3 1.35 -12.42 -8.98
C ILE A 3 2.29 -12.73 -10.14
N THR A 4 2.14 -12.00 -11.25
CA THR A 4 2.90 -12.24 -12.50
C THR A 4 4.08 -11.29 -12.70
N GLY A 5 4.25 -10.30 -11.82
CA GLY A 5 5.30 -9.30 -11.91
C GLY A 5 5.06 -8.11 -11.00
N MET A 6 6.05 -7.22 -10.89
CA MET A 6 5.99 -6.07 -9.98
C MET A 6 4.79 -5.16 -10.28
N LYS A 7 4.56 -4.83 -11.56
CA LYS A 7 3.45 -3.95 -11.93
C LYS A 7 2.08 -4.55 -11.58
N HIS A 8 1.93 -5.86 -11.75
CA HIS A 8 0.71 -6.55 -11.36
C HIS A 8 0.54 -6.54 -9.83
N PHE A 9 1.61 -6.80 -9.07
CA PHE A 9 1.59 -6.72 -7.61
C PHE A 9 1.20 -5.33 -7.11
N GLU A 10 1.81 -4.26 -7.63
CA GLU A 10 1.47 -2.88 -7.26
C GLU A 10 0.00 -2.57 -7.55
N ASN A 11 -0.50 -2.95 -8.74
CA ASN A 11 -1.91 -2.77 -9.10
C ASN A 11 -2.85 -3.51 -8.15
N VAL A 12 -2.47 -4.70 -7.67
CA VAL A 12 -3.24 -5.45 -6.65
C VAL A 12 -3.25 -4.70 -5.32
N CYS A 13 -2.09 -4.20 -4.86
CA CYS A 13 -1.97 -3.43 -3.63
C CYS A 13 -2.79 -2.14 -3.66
N GLN A 14 -2.76 -1.40 -4.78
CA GLN A 14 -3.58 -0.19 -4.96
C GLN A 14 -5.07 -0.51 -4.85
N LYS A 15 -5.54 -1.57 -5.51
CA LYS A 15 -6.94 -2.02 -5.42
C LYS A 15 -7.32 -2.40 -3.99
N LYS A 16 -6.45 -3.12 -3.29
CA LYS A 16 -6.68 -3.51 -1.90
C LYS A 16 -6.82 -2.30 -0.98
N LEU A 17 -6.00 -1.27 -1.17
CA LEU A 17 -6.12 -0.05 -0.36
C LEU A 17 -7.42 0.69 -0.65
N VAL A 18 -7.85 0.77 -1.91
CA VAL A 18 -9.16 1.35 -2.27
C VAL A 18 -10.31 0.56 -1.64
N GLU A 19 -10.26 -0.78 -1.69
CA GLU A 19 -11.25 -1.65 -1.04
C GLU A 19 -11.29 -1.43 0.47
N TRP A 20 -10.12 -1.38 1.12
CA TRP A 20 -10.00 -1.08 2.54
C TRP A 20 -10.61 0.30 2.86
N TYR A 21 -10.32 1.32 2.06
CA TYR A 21 -10.81 2.67 2.28
C TYR A 21 -12.33 2.74 2.18
N ARG A 22 -12.92 2.16 1.13
CA ARG A 22 -14.38 2.11 0.93
C ARG A 22 -15.10 1.39 2.07
N LYS A 23 -14.47 0.35 2.64
CA LYS A 23 -15.01 -0.39 3.78
C LYS A 23 -14.91 0.38 5.10
N ASN A 24 -13.76 1.01 5.37
CA ASN A 24 -13.44 1.57 6.69
C ASN A 24 -13.72 3.07 6.81
N ARG A 25 -13.89 3.78 5.69
CA ARG A 25 -14.15 5.22 5.62
C ARG A 25 -15.28 5.50 4.61
N PRO A 26 -16.50 5.02 4.90
CA PRO A 26 -17.64 5.24 4.02
C PRO A 26 -17.88 6.75 3.84
N GLY A 27 -18.16 7.16 2.61
CA GLY A 27 -18.43 8.57 2.25
C GLY A 27 -17.22 9.36 1.75
N VAL A 28 -16.01 8.80 1.81
CA VAL A 28 -14.86 9.36 1.09
C VAL A 28 -14.79 8.69 -0.28
N GLU A 29 -14.82 9.50 -1.34
CA GLU A 29 -14.56 9.04 -2.69
C GLU A 29 -13.06 8.84 -2.89
N ILE A 30 -12.70 7.67 -3.41
CA ILE A 30 -11.31 7.28 -3.69
C ILE A 30 -11.26 6.26 -4.82
N ASP A 31 -10.27 6.43 -5.69
CA ASP A 31 -9.95 5.50 -6.76
C ASP A 31 -8.45 5.14 -6.82
N LEU A 32 -8.03 4.47 -7.89
CA LEU A 32 -6.64 4.01 -8.03
C LEU A 32 -5.64 5.15 -8.25
N GLY A 33 -6.07 6.29 -8.82
CA GLY A 33 -5.25 7.48 -9.02
C GLY A 33 -4.90 8.19 -7.72
N ASP A 34 -5.71 8.00 -6.68
CA ASP A 34 -5.46 8.54 -5.34
C ASP A 34 -4.46 7.71 -4.53
N VAL A 35 -4.12 6.50 -4.99
CA VAL A 35 -3.16 5.62 -4.30
C VAL A 35 -1.83 5.64 -5.02
N PHE A 36 -0.77 6.05 -4.31
CA PHE A 36 0.59 6.01 -4.82
C PHE A 36 1.46 5.02 -4.06
N ILE A 37 2.39 4.40 -4.78
CA ILE A 37 3.39 3.52 -4.22
C ILE A 37 4.54 4.37 -3.69
N VAL A 38 4.82 4.24 -2.39
CA VAL A 38 5.95 4.90 -1.73
C VAL A 38 7.23 4.12 -2.01
N TRP A 39 7.15 2.79 -1.91
CA TRP A 39 8.26 1.90 -2.20
C TRP A 39 7.75 0.50 -2.54
N SER A 40 8.43 -0.20 -3.43
CA SER A 40 8.15 -1.60 -3.73
C SER A 40 9.44 -2.37 -3.99
N CYS A 41 9.45 -3.66 -3.67
CA CYS A 41 10.58 -4.54 -3.93
C CYS A 41 10.14 -6.00 -4.15
N LYS A 42 11.03 -6.76 -4.78
CA LYS A 42 10.93 -8.21 -4.91
C LYS A 42 12.21 -8.83 -4.37
N THR A 43 12.05 -9.83 -3.51
CA THR A 43 13.17 -10.67 -3.05
C THR A 43 12.79 -12.12 -3.23
N LEU A 44 13.48 -12.81 -4.14
CA LEU A 44 13.09 -14.14 -4.60
C LEU A 44 11.62 -14.14 -5.05
N GLN A 45 10.75 -14.98 -4.48
CA GLN A 45 9.34 -15.05 -4.87
C GLN A 45 8.42 -14.11 -4.07
N ASN A 46 8.97 -13.36 -3.12
CA ASN A 46 8.21 -12.48 -2.25
C ASN A 46 8.21 -11.06 -2.80
N TYR A 47 7.09 -10.37 -2.59
CA TYR A 47 6.94 -8.96 -2.94
C TYR A 47 6.55 -8.16 -1.71
N LYS A 48 7.05 -6.93 -1.62
CA LYS A 48 6.65 -5.98 -0.60
C LYS A 48 6.34 -4.64 -1.24
N CYS A 49 5.28 -4.00 -0.78
CA CYS A 49 4.85 -2.69 -1.26
C CYS A 49 4.40 -1.85 -0.06
N LEU A 50 4.88 -0.61 -0.02
CA LEU A 50 4.37 0.44 0.84
C LEU A 50 3.58 1.42 -0.01
N ALA A 51 2.36 1.72 0.39
CA ALA A 51 1.44 2.59 -0.33
C ALA A 51 0.81 3.63 0.61
N SER A 52 0.45 4.77 0.05
CA SER A 52 -0.23 5.86 0.75
C SER A 52 -1.26 6.48 -0.19
N THR A 53 -2.13 7.32 0.37
CA THR A 53 -3.14 8.04 -0.43
C THR A 53 -2.83 9.53 -0.55
N THR A 54 -3.41 10.17 -1.56
CA THR A 54 -3.44 11.64 -1.74
C THR A 54 -4.52 12.33 -0.89
N ILE A 55 -5.33 11.57 -0.13
CA ILE A 55 -6.44 12.13 0.64
C ILE A 55 -5.90 12.99 1.78
N SER A 56 -6.15 14.29 1.69
CA SER A 56 -5.61 15.27 2.63
C SER A 56 -6.00 14.96 4.08
N GLY A 57 -5.01 14.90 4.96
CA GLY A 57 -5.20 14.69 6.40
C GLY A 57 -5.55 13.26 6.82
N ASP A 58 -5.58 12.29 5.90
CA ASP A 58 -5.97 10.93 6.23
C ASP A 58 -4.91 10.19 7.08
N GLY A 59 -3.64 10.51 6.83
CA GLY A 59 -2.45 9.90 7.38
C GLY A 59 -2.32 8.40 7.08
N ILE A 60 -3.00 7.86 6.07
CA ILE A 60 -3.03 6.41 5.85
C ILE A 60 -1.75 5.95 5.18
N TYR A 61 -1.13 4.90 5.75
CA TYR A 61 0.02 4.22 5.18
C TYR A 61 -0.23 2.72 5.26
N ALA A 62 -0.13 2.02 4.14
CA ALA A 62 -0.39 0.60 4.06
C ALA A 62 0.87 -0.16 3.63
N GLU A 63 1.12 -1.28 4.30
CA GLU A 63 2.13 -2.25 3.94
C GLU A 63 1.44 -3.51 3.39
N TYR A 64 1.92 -3.95 2.24
CA TYR A 64 1.51 -5.20 1.61
C TYR A 64 2.71 -6.13 1.51
N THR A 65 2.55 -7.35 2.01
CA THR A 65 3.55 -8.40 1.90
C THR A 65 2.94 -9.60 1.20
N PHE A 66 3.46 -9.96 0.03
CA PHE A 66 3.06 -11.17 -0.68
C PHE A 66 4.07 -12.28 -0.46
N ASN A 67 3.62 -13.36 0.17
CA ASN A 67 4.39 -14.60 0.31
C ASN A 67 4.24 -15.43 -0.97
N GLY A 68 5.30 -15.52 -1.76
CA GLY A 68 5.29 -16.22 -3.05
C GLY A 68 5.17 -17.75 -2.93
N ASP A 69 5.71 -18.32 -1.86
CA ASP A 69 5.69 -19.76 -1.61
C ASP A 69 4.28 -20.23 -1.22
N LYS A 70 3.59 -19.44 -0.39
CA LYS A 70 2.22 -19.72 0.08
C LYS A 70 1.13 -19.08 -0.76
N GLN A 71 1.48 -18.17 -1.67
CA GLN A 71 0.56 -17.37 -2.47
C GLN A 71 -0.44 -16.53 -1.65
N GLU A 72 0.03 -15.99 -0.53
CA GLU A 72 -0.76 -15.22 0.43
C GLU A 72 -0.39 -13.75 0.39
N LEU A 73 -1.39 -12.88 0.46
CA LEU A 73 -1.20 -11.43 0.58
C LEU A 73 -1.61 -11.01 1.99
N TYR A 74 -0.69 -10.35 2.68
CA TYR A 74 -0.90 -9.73 3.98
C TYR A 74 -1.03 -8.21 3.79
N GLU A 75 -1.92 -7.59 4.56
CA GLU A 75 -2.24 -6.17 4.54
C GLU A 75 -2.17 -5.63 5.97
N ASP A 76 -1.29 -4.66 6.19
CA ASP A 76 -1.20 -3.90 7.44
C ASP A 76 -1.45 -2.43 7.15
N VAL A 77 -2.45 -1.83 7.82
CA VAL A 77 -2.80 -0.41 7.61
C VAL A 77 -2.53 0.40 8.87
N TYR A 78 -1.71 1.43 8.72
CA TYR A 78 -1.23 2.30 9.77
C TYR A 78 -1.72 3.74 9.59
N LYS A 79 -1.67 4.51 10.67
CA LYS A 79 -1.82 5.96 10.63
C LYS A 79 -0.48 6.63 10.94
N LYS A 80 0.00 7.45 10.01
CA LYS A 80 1.19 8.28 10.17
C LYS A 80 1.00 9.25 11.34
N LEU A 81 1.89 9.17 12.32
CA LEU A 81 1.83 10.00 13.53
C LEU A 81 2.50 11.36 13.33
N THR A 82 3.73 11.38 12.83
CA THR A 82 4.52 12.61 12.62
C THR A 82 5.39 12.51 11.37
N ASN A 83 5.86 13.66 10.88
CA ASN A 83 6.89 13.75 9.86
C ASN A 83 7.85 14.86 10.29
N ILE A 84 9.09 14.48 10.63
CA ILE A 84 10.11 15.42 11.08
C ILE A 84 11.29 15.28 10.12
N CYS A 85 11.74 16.40 9.55
CA CYS A 85 12.96 16.45 8.76
C CYS A 85 14.14 16.69 9.72
N HIS A 86 14.99 15.69 9.86
CA HIS A 86 16.26 15.82 10.59
C HIS A 86 17.36 16.17 9.57
N LYS A 87 18.19 17.15 9.91
CA LYS A 87 19.33 17.59 9.11
C LYS A 87 20.57 17.49 9.99
N GLU A 88 21.59 16.81 9.48
CA GLU A 88 22.94 16.83 10.03
C GLU A 88 23.77 17.76 9.13
N GLU A 89 24.67 18.55 9.72
CA GLU A 89 25.60 19.44 9.00
C GLU A 89 26.70 18.67 8.27
#